data_AF-A0A1B8GTL5-F1
#
_entry.id   AF-A0A1B8GTL5-F1
#
_cell.length_a   1.000
_cell.length_b   1.000
_cell.length_c   1.000
_cell.angle_alpha   90.00
_cell.angle_beta   90.00
_cell.angle_gamma   90.00
#
_symmetry.space_group_name_H-M   'P 1'
#
loop_
_entity.id
_entity.type
_entity.pdbx_description
1 polymer ?
#
loop_
_entity_poly.entity_id
_entity_poly.type
_entity_poly.pdbx_seq_one_letter_code
_entity_poly.pdbx_strand_id
1 'polypeptide(L)'
;MSTVTIVNGFSPLNRWLLYTSFMLSPAQFFSGLGNNCPSNIGFLAYNWYTQIQWLQAIQGHELHALSLLPVHFNLLFVFTYLGGVTSGNLVMGIFLGLGTGGVIILNTVAAWTSWATNQQEGYGVYQFFFFGWRTLSPGWHKFILVWQISDSLFALNCLYLSIYLPVKMAKYTKEEMDKVPWYLGKYPLIPVGAAAALLVGWPLILWTELIVARNKIESDTDWISVWLFIAQAGAMLMPASSTYFGCMKRVLKKPKADRDVVLGSVK
;
A
#
# COMPACT_ATOMS: atom_id res chain seq x y z
N MET A 1 -31.24 -19.77 3.49
CA MET A 1 -30.61 -18.60 2.84
C MET A 1 -29.22 -19.04 2.41
N SER A 2 -28.95 -19.06 1.11
CA SER A 2 -27.71 -19.56 0.50
C SER A 2 -26.53 -18.62 0.69
N THR A 3 -25.34 -19.18 0.81
CA THR A 3 -24.05 -18.47 0.75
C THR A 3 -23.82 -17.92 -0.66
N VAL A 4 -23.19 -16.76 -0.77
CA VAL A 4 -22.74 -16.20 -2.05
C VAL A 4 -21.25 -16.52 -2.22
N THR A 5 -20.94 -17.41 -3.16
CA THR A 5 -19.56 -17.73 -3.54
C THR A 5 -19.08 -16.70 -4.56
N ILE A 6 -17.92 -16.11 -4.28
CA ILE A 6 -17.28 -15.12 -5.15
C ILE A 6 -15.90 -15.59 -5.58
N VAL A 7 -15.25 -14.82 -6.45
CA VAL A 7 -13.87 -15.08 -6.92
C VAL A 7 -12.89 -15.26 -5.76
N ASN A 8 -11.82 -16.02 -6.00
CA ASN A 8 -10.77 -16.31 -5.03
C ASN A 8 -10.05 -15.03 -4.56
N GLY A 9 -9.47 -15.08 -3.36
CA GLY A 9 -8.67 -13.97 -2.84
C GLY A 9 -9.41 -13.06 -1.85
N PHE A 10 -10.64 -13.41 -1.48
CA PHE A 10 -11.40 -12.75 -0.41
C PHE A 10 -11.64 -13.67 0.79
N SER A 11 -10.95 -14.81 0.85
CA SER A 11 -10.98 -15.71 2.00
C SER A 11 -10.55 -14.98 3.29
N PRO A 12 -10.91 -15.49 4.47
CA PRO A 12 -10.44 -14.94 5.74
C PRO A 12 -8.92 -14.73 5.77
N LEU A 13 -8.14 -15.69 5.25
CA LEU A 13 -6.69 -15.57 5.19
C LEU A 13 -6.26 -14.38 4.32
N ASN A 14 -6.80 -14.23 3.11
CA ASN A 14 -6.41 -13.13 2.22
C ASN A 14 -6.78 -11.76 2.81
N ARG A 15 -7.93 -11.64 3.49
CA ARG A 15 -8.31 -10.39 4.18
C ARG A 15 -7.34 -10.07 5.32
N TRP A 16 -6.93 -11.07 6.11
CA TRP A 16 -5.93 -10.88 7.16
C TRP A 16 -4.58 -10.46 6.60
N LEU A 17 -4.15 -11.03 5.47
CA LEU A 17 -2.92 -10.60 4.78
C LEU A 17 -3.02 -9.14 4.32
N LEU A 18 -4.17 -8.73 3.80
CA LEU A 18 -4.44 -7.35 3.40
C LEU A 18 -4.33 -6.39 4.58
N TYR A 19 -4.97 -6.71 5.71
CA TYR A 19 -4.89 -5.89 6.94
C TYR A 19 -3.47 -5.86 7.51
N THR A 20 -2.78 -6.99 7.50
CA THR A 20 -1.40 -7.08 7.98
C THR A 20 -0.46 -6.27 7.09
N SER A 21 -0.62 -6.35 5.77
CA SER A 21 0.16 -5.54 4.82
C SER A 21 -0.02 -4.05 5.09
N PHE A 22 -1.27 -3.63 5.35
CA PHE A 22 -1.58 -2.26 5.75
C PHE A 22 -0.84 -1.84 7.03
N MET A 23 -0.85 -2.67 8.07
CA MET A 23 -0.13 -2.40 9.32
C MET A 23 1.39 -2.42 9.18
N LEU A 24 1.93 -3.19 8.22
CA LEU A 24 3.37 -3.28 7.95
C LEU A 24 3.90 -2.14 7.06
N SER A 25 3.04 -1.35 6.43
CA SER A 25 3.43 -0.24 5.54
C SER A 25 4.45 0.73 6.16
N PRO A 26 4.34 1.14 7.44
CA PRO A 26 5.35 1.97 8.09
C PRO A 26 6.71 1.26 8.20
N ALA A 27 6.72 -0.03 8.56
CA ALA A 27 7.94 -0.84 8.60
C ALA A 27 8.59 -0.94 7.22
N GLN A 28 7.77 -1.10 6.18
CA GLN A 28 8.23 -1.13 4.79
C GLN A 28 8.89 0.19 4.41
N PHE A 29 8.24 1.31 4.74
CA PHE A 29 8.75 2.65 4.48
C PHE A 29 10.13 2.85 5.09
N PHE A 30 10.31 2.49 6.36
CA PHE A 30 11.62 2.58 7.04
C PHE A 30 12.64 1.54 6.56
N SER A 31 12.21 0.39 6.04
CA SER A 31 13.11 -0.63 5.49
C SER A 31 13.82 -0.16 4.22
N GLY A 32 13.14 0.64 3.38
CA GLY A 32 13.69 1.19 2.15
C GLY A 32 14.61 2.41 2.34
N LEU A 33 14.50 3.13 3.46
CA LEU A 33 15.35 4.31 3.72
C LEU A 33 16.82 3.92 3.82
N GLY A 34 17.65 4.46 2.93
CA GLY A 34 19.09 4.20 2.89
C GLY A 34 19.47 2.79 2.42
N ASN A 35 18.51 1.95 2.02
CA ASN A 35 18.76 0.61 1.51
C ASN A 35 18.81 0.60 -0.02
N ASN A 36 19.93 0.12 -0.60
CA ASN A 36 20.10 0.03 -2.06
C ASN A 36 19.58 -1.29 -2.64
N CYS A 37 19.15 -2.21 -1.79
CA CYS A 37 18.62 -3.49 -2.21
C CYS A 37 17.12 -3.36 -2.54
N PRO A 38 16.57 -4.19 -3.45
CA PRO A 38 15.19 -4.08 -3.94
C PRO A 38 14.14 -4.56 -2.92
N SER A 39 14.28 -4.22 -1.63
CA SER A 39 13.42 -4.70 -0.53
C SER A 39 11.94 -4.37 -0.72
N ASN A 40 11.64 -3.31 -1.46
CA ASN A 40 10.27 -2.84 -1.68
C ASN A 40 9.64 -3.34 -2.99
N ILE A 41 10.37 -4.05 -3.85
CA ILE A 41 9.81 -4.58 -5.11
C ILE A 41 8.76 -5.65 -4.82
N GLY A 42 8.99 -6.54 -3.85
CA GLY A 42 8.01 -7.56 -3.46
C GLY A 42 6.70 -6.93 -2.95
N PHE A 43 6.81 -5.86 -2.18
CA PHE A 43 5.67 -5.08 -1.69
C PHE A 43 4.89 -4.42 -2.85
N LEU A 44 5.61 -3.81 -3.80
CA LEU A 44 4.99 -3.24 -5.00
C LEU A 44 4.30 -4.31 -5.85
N ALA A 45 4.93 -5.48 -6.03
CA ALA A 45 4.38 -6.59 -6.78
C ALA A 45 3.11 -7.17 -6.12
N TYR A 46 3.11 -7.34 -4.79
CA TYR A 46 1.93 -7.75 -4.04
C TYR A 46 0.77 -6.78 -4.27
N ASN A 47 1.00 -5.47 -4.12
CA ASN A 47 -0.04 -4.46 -4.31
C ASN A 47 -0.59 -4.44 -5.75
N TRP A 48 0.27 -4.55 -6.76
CA TRP A 48 -0.16 -4.66 -8.15
C TRP A 48 -1.00 -5.90 -8.39
N TYR A 49 -0.54 -7.06 -7.91
CA TYR A 49 -1.26 -8.31 -8.07
C TYR A 49 -2.65 -8.22 -7.43
N THR A 50 -2.74 -7.77 -6.18
CA THR A 50 -4.04 -7.62 -5.50
C THR A 50 -4.94 -6.63 -6.24
N GLN A 51 -4.40 -5.51 -6.72
CA GLN A 51 -5.19 -4.49 -7.39
C GLN A 51 -5.71 -4.95 -8.77
N ILE A 52 -4.91 -5.74 -9.50
CA ILE A 52 -5.33 -6.37 -10.75
C ILE A 52 -6.44 -7.39 -10.48
N GLN A 53 -6.30 -8.24 -9.46
CA GLN A 53 -7.34 -9.21 -9.09
C GLN A 53 -8.66 -8.51 -8.76
N TRP A 54 -8.61 -7.41 -8.00
CA TRP A 54 -9.77 -6.57 -7.74
C TRP A 54 -10.40 -6.02 -9.02
N LEU A 55 -9.60 -5.46 -9.93
CA LEU A 55 -10.12 -4.90 -11.17
C LEU A 55 -10.78 -5.98 -12.05
N GLN A 56 -10.14 -7.15 -12.17
CA GLN A 56 -10.68 -8.27 -12.93
C GLN A 56 -12.02 -8.75 -12.35
N ALA A 57 -12.10 -8.89 -11.02
CA ALA A 57 -13.33 -9.24 -10.33
C ALA A 57 -14.45 -8.20 -10.52
N ILE A 58 -14.09 -6.92 -10.58
CA ILE A 58 -15.03 -5.83 -10.88
C ILE A 58 -15.55 -5.97 -12.30
N GLN A 59 -14.66 -6.09 -13.28
CA GLN A 59 -15.00 -6.21 -14.69
C GLN A 59 -15.82 -7.47 -14.99
N GLY A 60 -15.61 -8.55 -14.24
CA GLY A 60 -16.40 -9.79 -14.33
C GLY A 60 -17.72 -9.76 -13.57
N HIS A 61 -18.04 -8.68 -12.84
CA HIS A 61 -19.21 -8.59 -11.96
C HIS A 61 -19.25 -9.67 -10.85
N GLU A 62 -18.09 -10.12 -10.38
CA GLU A 62 -17.96 -11.29 -9.48
C GLU A 62 -17.88 -10.91 -7.99
N LEU A 63 -17.93 -9.62 -7.65
CA LEU A 63 -17.72 -9.13 -6.28
C LEU A 63 -18.99 -9.09 -5.42
N HIS A 64 -20.17 -9.07 -6.04
CA HIS A 64 -21.44 -8.85 -5.35
C HIS A 64 -21.38 -7.66 -4.37
N ALA A 65 -21.79 -7.86 -3.10
CA ALA A 65 -21.79 -6.81 -2.08
C ALA A 65 -20.38 -6.30 -1.69
N LEU A 66 -19.29 -7.01 -2.06
CA LEU A 66 -17.94 -6.45 -1.93
C LEU A 66 -17.71 -5.25 -2.84
N SER A 67 -18.53 -5.03 -3.87
CA SER A 67 -18.48 -3.82 -4.72
C SER A 67 -18.70 -2.50 -3.95
N LEU A 68 -19.14 -2.56 -2.69
CA LEU A 68 -19.25 -1.43 -1.77
C LEU A 68 -17.92 -1.06 -1.10
N LEU A 69 -16.95 -1.98 -1.06
CA LEU A 69 -15.65 -1.77 -0.43
C LEU A 69 -14.62 -0.94 -1.23
N PRO A 70 -14.58 -0.99 -2.58
CA PRO A 70 -13.59 -0.25 -3.37
C PRO A 70 -13.48 1.23 -3.04
N VAL A 71 -14.58 1.89 -2.65
CA VAL A 71 -14.56 3.29 -2.20
C VAL A 71 -13.69 3.42 -0.95
N HIS A 72 -13.92 2.58 0.06
CA HIS A 72 -13.12 2.58 1.28
C HIS A 72 -11.64 2.20 1.05
N PHE A 73 -11.37 1.31 0.09
CA PHE A 73 -10.00 0.97 -0.27
C PHE A 73 -9.26 2.09 -0.98
N ASN A 74 -9.95 2.96 -1.72
CA ASN A 74 -9.32 4.07 -2.42
C ASN A 74 -8.73 5.12 -1.47
N LEU A 75 -9.42 5.40 -0.36
CA LEU A 75 -8.94 6.30 0.68
C LEU A 75 -7.73 5.75 1.45
N LEU A 76 -7.74 4.44 1.75
CA LEU A 76 -6.85 3.89 2.78
C LEU A 76 -5.66 3.15 2.19
N PHE A 77 -5.82 2.36 1.13
CA PHE A 77 -4.70 1.59 0.59
C PHE A 77 -3.63 2.44 -0.07
N VAL A 78 -3.96 3.69 -0.39
CA VAL A 78 -2.97 4.69 -0.79
C VAL A 78 -1.84 4.83 0.24
N PHE A 79 -2.13 4.70 1.55
CA PHE A 79 -1.09 4.70 2.59
C PHE A 79 -0.22 3.46 2.53
N THR A 80 -0.82 2.30 2.23
CA THR A 80 -0.07 1.06 1.99
C THR A 80 0.85 1.22 0.80
N TYR A 81 0.32 1.69 -0.33
CA TYR A 81 1.07 1.91 -1.55
C TYR A 81 2.26 2.86 -1.31
N LEU A 82 2.03 3.98 -0.62
CA LEU A 82 3.10 4.91 -0.24
C LEU A 82 4.16 4.31 0.69
N GLY A 83 3.83 3.29 1.48
CA GLY A 83 4.80 2.56 2.30
C GLY A 83 5.94 1.91 1.50
N GLY A 84 5.68 1.56 0.23
CA GLY A 84 6.65 0.89 -0.64
C GLY A 84 7.59 1.81 -1.44
N VAL A 85 7.42 3.14 -1.38
CA VAL A 85 8.11 4.05 -2.33
C VAL A 85 9.58 4.32 -2.01
N THR A 86 10.03 4.00 -0.80
CA THR A 86 11.37 4.40 -0.31
C THR A 86 12.49 3.52 -0.83
N SER A 87 13.63 4.13 -1.17
CA SER A 87 14.84 3.44 -1.60
C SER A 87 16.07 4.32 -1.35
N GLY A 88 17.21 3.70 -1.03
CA GLY A 88 18.53 4.35 -0.95
C GLY A 88 19.14 4.70 -2.32
N ASN A 89 18.58 4.15 -3.39
CA ASN A 89 18.96 4.38 -4.78
C ASN A 89 17.86 5.16 -5.53
N LEU A 90 18.22 6.29 -6.16
CA LEU A 90 17.31 7.16 -6.91
C LEU A 90 16.60 6.46 -8.07
N VAL A 91 17.30 5.64 -8.86
CA VAL A 91 16.69 4.93 -10.00
C VAL A 91 15.60 3.98 -9.50
N MET A 92 15.92 3.22 -8.45
CA MET A 92 14.95 2.33 -7.82
C MET A 92 13.81 3.11 -7.15
N GLY A 93 14.10 4.25 -6.52
CA GLY A 93 13.09 5.14 -5.95
C GLY A 93 12.12 5.67 -7.00
N ILE A 94 12.62 6.10 -8.17
CA ILE A 94 11.76 6.53 -9.30
C ILE A 94 10.89 5.36 -9.78
N PHE A 95 11.48 4.17 -9.96
CA PHE A 95 10.73 2.98 -10.36
C PHE A 95 9.62 2.62 -9.36
N LEU A 96 9.94 2.59 -8.06
CA LEU A 96 8.98 2.31 -7.00
C LEU A 96 7.90 3.41 -6.92
N GLY A 97 8.28 4.67 -7.08
CA GLY A 97 7.36 5.80 -7.09
C GLY A 97 6.37 5.75 -8.25
N LEU A 98 6.87 5.56 -9.48
CA LEU A 98 6.02 5.41 -10.67
C LEU A 98 5.13 4.17 -10.58
N GLY A 99 5.68 3.04 -10.14
CA GLY A 99 4.92 1.81 -9.94
C GLY A 99 3.80 2.00 -8.91
N THR A 100 4.09 2.67 -7.80
CA THR A 100 3.11 3.03 -6.77
C THR A 100 2.03 3.95 -7.33
N GLY A 101 2.41 4.99 -8.08
CA GLY A 101 1.48 5.87 -8.76
C GLY A 101 0.53 5.11 -9.70
N GLY A 102 1.05 4.11 -10.42
CA GLY A 102 0.24 3.21 -11.23
C GLY A 102 -0.79 2.41 -10.42
N VAL A 103 -0.43 1.88 -9.26
CA VAL A 103 -1.39 1.20 -8.35
C VAL A 103 -2.47 2.16 -7.87
N ILE A 104 -2.11 3.40 -7.50
CA ILE A 104 -3.07 4.42 -7.07
C ILE A 104 -4.09 4.73 -8.16
N ILE A 105 -3.62 4.91 -9.41
CA ILE A 105 -4.48 5.13 -10.57
C ILE A 105 -5.39 3.92 -10.79
N LEU A 106 -4.82 2.71 -10.77
CA LEU A 106 -5.58 1.47 -10.97
C LEU A 106 -6.68 1.29 -9.91
N ASN A 107 -6.37 1.62 -8.65
CA ASN A 107 -7.34 1.58 -7.56
C ASN A 107 -8.47 2.60 -7.74
N THR A 108 -8.12 3.80 -8.20
CA THR A 108 -9.12 4.83 -8.51
C THR A 108 -10.03 4.38 -9.64
N VAL A 109 -9.46 3.82 -10.72
CA VAL A 109 -10.23 3.27 -11.84
C VAL A 109 -11.14 2.14 -11.37
N ALA A 110 -10.61 1.16 -10.64
CA ALA A 110 -11.36 0.04 -10.10
C ALA A 110 -12.56 0.52 -9.25
N ALA A 111 -12.33 1.47 -8.34
CA ALA A 111 -13.39 2.00 -7.49
C ALA A 111 -14.49 2.73 -8.29
N TRP A 112 -14.13 3.51 -9.32
CA TRP A 112 -15.09 4.15 -10.21
C TRP A 112 -15.85 3.15 -11.08
N THR A 113 -15.19 2.12 -11.61
CA THR A 113 -15.84 1.05 -12.35
C THR A 113 -16.82 0.30 -11.45
N SER A 114 -16.38 -0.12 -10.25
CA SER A 114 -17.24 -0.82 -9.29
C SER A 114 -18.48 -0.02 -8.90
N TRP A 115 -18.32 1.29 -8.70
CA TRP A 115 -19.44 2.19 -8.48
C TRP A 115 -20.39 2.18 -9.70
N ALA A 116 -19.87 2.46 -10.90
CA ALA A 116 -20.69 2.61 -12.08
C ALA A 116 -21.42 1.32 -12.51
N THR A 117 -20.78 0.16 -12.38
CA THR A 117 -21.27 -1.10 -12.99
C THR A 117 -21.80 -2.11 -11.98
N ASN A 118 -21.18 -2.26 -10.80
CA ASN A 118 -21.46 -3.40 -9.91
C ASN A 118 -22.40 -3.03 -8.76
N GLN A 119 -22.30 -1.80 -8.23
CA GLN A 119 -23.13 -1.39 -7.10
C GLN A 119 -24.62 -1.33 -7.44
N GLN A 120 -24.96 -0.97 -8.68
CA GLN A 120 -26.36 -0.79 -9.09
C GLN A 120 -27.15 -2.11 -9.04
N GLU A 121 -26.49 -3.25 -9.27
CA GLU A 121 -27.08 -4.59 -9.15
C GLU A 121 -27.52 -4.91 -7.72
N GLY A 122 -26.90 -4.24 -6.74
CA GLY A 122 -27.14 -4.44 -5.32
C GLY A 122 -28.33 -3.70 -4.73
N TYR A 123 -29.07 -2.94 -5.53
CA TYR A 123 -30.16 -2.10 -5.00
C TYR A 123 -31.24 -2.93 -4.32
N GLY A 124 -31.53 -2.60 -3.06
CA GLY A 124 -32.48 -3.33 -2.22
C GLY A 124 -31.93 -4.65 -1.65
N VAL A 125 -30.73 -5.08 -2.04
CA VAL A 125 -30.16 -6.39 -1.69
C VAL A 125 -28.90 -6.24 -0.84
N TYR A 126 -27.91 -5.47 -1.31
CA TYR A 126 -26.62 -5.37 -0.62
C TYR A 126 -26.76 -4.60 0.69
N GLN A 127 -26.28 -5.22 1.76
CA GLN A 127 -26.31 -4.63 3.09
C GLN A 127 -24.91 -4.18 3.49
N PHE A 128 -24.81 -2.98 4.05
CA PHE A 128 -23.56 -2.43 4.57
C PHE A 128 -23.80 -1.69 5.88
N PHE A 129 -22.71 -1.46 6.61
CA PHE A 129 -22.76 -0.79 7.90
C PHE A 129 -22.26 0.65 7.76
N PHE A 130 -23.13 1.62 8.02
CA PHE A 130 -22.76 3.03 8.10
C PHE A 130 -23.58 3.69 9.22
N PHE A 131 -22.99 3.68 10.42
CA PHE A 131 -23.68 4.06 11.68
C PHE A 131 -25.01 3.33 11.86
N GLY A 132 -25.00 2.01 11.60
CA GLY A 132 -26.17 1.16 11.55
C GLY A 132 -26.28 0.39 10.24
N TRP A 133 -27.10 -0.67 10.24
CA TRP A 133 -27.33 -1.46 9.03
C TRP A 133 -28.16 -0.69 8.02
N ARG A 134 -27.65 -0.60 6.80
CA ARG A 134 -28.29 0.05 5.66
C ARG A 134 -28.36 -0.93 4.51
N THR A 135 -29.40 -0.78 3.70
CA THR A 135 -29.52 -1.45 2.42
C THR A 135 -29.18 -0.46 1.33
N LEU A 136 -28.40 -0.91 0.35
CA LEU A 136 -28.02 -0.09 -0.77
C LEU A 136 -29.26 0.36 -1.53
N SER A 137 -29.39 1.67 -1.68
CA SER A 137 -30.47 2.33 -2.41
C SER A 137 -29.86 3.34 -3.39
N PRO A 138 -30.62 3.85 -4.37
CA PRO A 138 -30.14 4.91 -5.25
C PRO A 138 -29.65 6.15 -4.50
N GLY A 139 -30.22 6.44 -3.33
CA GLY A 139 -29.76 7.52 -2.45
C GLY A 139 -28.38 7.24 -1.86
N TRP A 140 -28.17 6.04 -1.32
CA TRP A 140 -26.86 5.62 -0.81
C TRP A 140 -25.79 5.54 -1.90
N HIS A 141 -26.17 5.10 -3.09
CA HIS A 141 -25.27 5.07 -4.24
C HIS A 141 -24.77 6.48 -4.63
N LYS A 142 -25.64 7.50 -4.56
CA LYS A 142 -25.24 8.92 -4.73
C LYS A 142 -24.39 9.44 -3.57
N PHE A 143 -24.62 8.99 -2.34
CA PHE A 143 -23.74 9.34 -1.23
C PHE A 143 -22.32 8.77 -1.44
N ILE A 144 -22.24 7.50 -1.86
CA ILE A 144 -20.97 6.85 -2.20
C ILE A 144 -20.27 7.56 -3.37
N LEU A 145 -21.02 8.11 -4.34
CA LEU A 145 -20.44 8.95 -5.40
C LEU A 145 -19.70 10.16 -4.84
N VAL A 146 -20.33 10.92 -3.93
CA VAL A 146 -19.71 12.12 -3.33
C VAL A 146 -18.45 11.74 -2.55
N TRP A 147 -18.51 10.62 -1.82
CA TRP A 147 -17.34 10.06 -1.14
C TRP A 147 -16.23 9.74 -2.15
N GLN A 148 -16.54 9.01 -3.22
CA GLN A 148 -15.59 8.59 -4.24
C GLN A 148 -14.89 9.79 -4.91
N ILE A 149 -15.60 10.91 -5.09
CA ILE A 149 -15.01 12.17 -5.59
C ILE A 149 -13.95 12.69 -4.61
N SER A 150 -14.28 12.76 -3.31
CA SER A 150 -13.33 13.17 -2.27
C SER A 150 -12.09 12.26 -2.24
N ASP A 151 -12.30 10.94 -2.33
CA ASP A 151 -11.22 9.96 -2.31
C ASP A 151 -10.33 10.06 -3.55
N SER A 152 -10.90 10.38 -4.71
CA SER A 152 -10.14 10.61 -5.94
C SER A 152 -9.25 11.86 -5.84
N LEU A 153 -9.75 12.93 -5.20
CA LEU A 153 -8.95 14.13 -4.90
C LEU A 153 -7.82 13.81 -3.92
N PHE A 154 -8.09 13.00 -2.91
CA PHE A 154 -7.07 12.55 -1.97
C PHE A 154 -6.01 11.65 -2.65
N ALA A 155 -6.45 10.72 -3.50
CA ALA A 155 -5.59 9.86 -4.30
C ALA A 155 -4.69 10.67 -5.24
N LEU A 156 -5.18 11.77 -5.83
CA LEU A 156 -4.38 12.68 -6.64
C LEU A 156 -3.24 13.34 -5.84
N ASN A 157 -3.51 13.78 -4.61
CA ASN A 157 -2.47 14.30 -3.72
C ASN A 157 -1.41 13.23 -3.41
N CYS A 158 -1.85 12.00 -3.18
CA CYS A 158 -0.96 10.90 -2.90
C CYS A 158 -0.18 10.41 -4.13
N LEU A 159 -0.73 10.55 -5.34
CA LEU A 159 -0.03 10.33 -6.59
C LEU A 159 1.18 11.27 -6.70
N TYR A 160 0.99 12.56 -6.37
CA TYR A 160 2.11 13.50 -6.28
C TYR A 160 3.15 13.07 -5.23
N LEU A 161 2.70 12.65 -4.03
CA LEU A 161 3.60 12.16 -2.98
C LEU A 161 4.37 10.91 -3.41
N SER A 162 3.78 10.02 -4.21
CA SER A 162 4.43 8.80 -4.69
C SER A 162 5.68 9.08 -5.53
N ILE A 163 5.75 10.25 -6.18
CA ILE A 163 6.92 10.69 -6.96
C ILE A 163 7.85 11.54 -6.08
N TYR A 164 7.29 12.46 -5.31
CA TYR A 164 8.06 13.40 -4.48
C TYR A 164 8.88 12.69 -3.39
N LEU A 165 8.27 11.74 -2.67
CA LEU A 165 8.90 11.04 -1.55
C LEU A 165 10.16 10.27 -1.97
N PRO A 166 10.15 9.41 -2.99
CA PRO A 166 11.37 8.71 -3.40
C PRO A 166 12.50 9.65 -3.82
N VAL A 167 12.20 10.74 -4.54
CA VAL A 167 13.21 11.72 -4.95
C VAL A 167 13.83 12.44 -3.75
N LYS A 168 13.01 12.82 -2.77
CA LYS A 168 13.48 13.46 -1.54
C LYS A 168 14.30 12.49 -0.68
N MET A 169 13.81 11.27 -0.51
CA MET A 169 14.45 10.26 0.34
C MET A 169 15.75 9.72 -0.26
N ALA A 170 15.87 9.66 -1.59
CA ALA A 170 17.14 9.30 -2.25
C ALA A 170 18.27 10.32 -2.00
N LYS A 171 17.92 11.58 -1.70
CA LYS A 171 18.88 12.65 -1.37
C LYS A 171 19.31 12.64 0.09
N TYR A 172 18.59 11.96 0.98
CA TYR A 172 18.97 11.85 2.38
C TYR A 172 20.24 11.03 2.55
N THR A 173 21.24 11.62 3.19
CA THR A 173 22.55 11.00 3.40
C THR A 173 22.50 10.11 4.65
N LYS A 174 23.33 9.05 4.69
CA LYS A 174 23.39 8.14 5.85
C LYS A 174 23.75 8.90 7.14
N GLU A 175 24.65 9.88 7.01
CA GLU A 175 25.05 10.81 8.07
C GLU A 175 23.92 11.72 8.58
N GLU A 176 22.88 11.98 7.79
CA GLU A 176 21.71 12.75 8.24
C GLU A 176 20.70 11.86 8.96
N MET A 177 20.61 10.59 8.56
CA MET A 177 19.79 9.59 9.26
C MET A 177 20.38 9.20 10.61
N ASP A 178 21.70 9.12 10.72
CA ASP A 178 22.41 8.79 11.96
C ASP A 178 22.38 9.94 13.01
N LYS A 179 21.98 11.16 12.60
CA LYS A 179 21.75 12.30 13.52
C LYS A 179 20.41 12.23 14.25
N VAL A 180 19.50 11.35 13.84
CA VAL A 180 18.20 11.18 14.50
C VAL A 180 18.41 10.40 15.80
N PRO A 181 18.00 10.93 16.96
CA PRO A 181 18.13 10.22 18.24
C PRO A 181 17.47 8.84 18.17
N TRP A 182 18.10 7.82 18.75
CA TRP A 182 17.66 6.42 18.62
C TRP A 182 16.19 6.17 19.04
N TYR A 183 15.68 6.95 19.99
CA TYR A 183 14.28 6.89 20.46
C TYR A 183 13.28 7.57 19.51
N LEU A 184 13.76 8.44 18.62
CA LEU A 184 13.05 8.95 17.43
C LEU A 184 13.47 8.19 16.16
N GLY A 185 14.25 7.11 16.32
CA GLY A 185 14.81 6.32 15.25
C GLY A 185 13.86 5.23 14.74
N LYS A 186 14.40 4.40 13.84
CA LYS A 186 13.66 3.35 13.11
C LYS A 186 12.89 2.36 14.02
N TYR A 187 13.44 1.97 15.17
CA TYR A 187 12.88 0.87 15.97
C TYR A 187 11.63 1.22 16.79
N PRO A 188 11.53 2.40 17.44
CA PRO A 188 10.30 2.81 18.13
C PRO A 188 9.20 3.33 17.16
N LEU A 189 9.59 3.92 16.03
CA LEU A 189 8.64 4.46 15.05
C LEU A 189 7.87 3.39 14.28
N ILE A 190 8.42 2.19 14.13
CA ILE A 190 7.72 1.07 13.47
C ILE A 190 6.47 0.62 14.24
N PRO A 191 6.53 0.24 15.53
CA PRO A 191 5.34 -0.16 16.28
C PRO A 191 4.37 0.99 16.49
N VAL A 192 4.85 2.24 16.69
CA VAL A 192 3.98 3.42 16.79
C VAL A 192 3.27 3.68 15.45
N GLY A 193 4.00 3.58 14.33
CA GLY A 193 3.44 3.70 13.00
C GLY A 193 2.42 2.61 12.70
N ALA A 194 2.69 1.36 13.10
CA ALA A 194 1.76 0.24 12.94
C ALA A 194 0.48 0.42 13.78
N ALA A 195 0.60 0.94 15.01
CA ALA A 195 -0.55 1.28 15.85
C ALA A 195 -1.37 2.44 15.25
N ALA A 196 -0.70 3.48 14.74
CA ALA A 196 -1.37 4.59 14.06
C ALA A 196 -2.07 4.11 12.77
N ALA A 197 -1.41 3.25 12.00
CA ALA A 197 -2.03 2.59 10.84
C ALA A 197 -3.27 1.82 11.30
N LEU A 198 -3.17 0.95 12.30
CA LEU A 198 -4.34 0.20 12.80
C LEU A 198 -5.50 1.12 13.22
N LEU A 199 -5.24 2.22 13.91
CA LEU A 199 -6.29 3.16 14.30
C LEU A 199 -6.98 3.81 13.09
N VAL A 200 -6.22 4.18 12.06
CA VAL A 200 -6.75 4.77 10.83
C VAL A 200 -7.46 3.73 9.95
N GLY A 201 -6.93 2.50 9.90
CA GLY A 201 -7.44 1.39 9.11
C GLY A 201 -8.56 0.59 9.79
N TRP A 202 -8.77 0.75 11.10
CA TRP A 202 -9.78 -0.01 11.85
C TRP A 202 -11.20 0.10 11.27
N PRO A 203 -11.70 1.30 10.88
CA PRO A 203 -13.01 1.40 10.26
C PRO A 203 -13.16 0.56 8.99
N LEU A 204 -12.09 0.44 8.19
CA LEU A 204 -12.09 -0.37 6.97
C LEU A 204 -12.13 -1.87 7.27
N ILE A 205 -11.33 -2.32 8.23
CA ILE A 205 -11.35 -3.72 8.69
C ILE A 205 -12.76 -4.06 9.16
N LEU A 206 -13.35 -3.18 9.98
CA LEU A 206 -14.70 -3.35 10.47
C LEU A 206 -15.73 -3.39 9.33
N TRP A 207 -15.71 -2.42 8.40
CA TRP A 207 -16.65 -2.41 7.27
C TRP A 207 -16.52 -3.64 6.37
N THR A 208 -15.29 -4.08 6.12
CA THR A 208 -14.99 -5.27 5.32
C THR A 208 -15.57 -6.53 5.97
N GLU A 209 -15.26 -6.77 7.24
CA GLU A 209 -15.76 -7.95 7.96
C GLU A 209 -17.29 -7.91 8.13
N LEU A 210 -17.87 -6.74 8.38
CA LEU A 210 -19.33 -6.60 8.48
C LEU A 210 -20.04 -6.87 7.15
N ILE A 211 -19.49 -6.40 6.02
CA ILE A 211 -20.06 -6.67 4.69
C ILE A 211 -19.96 -8.17 4.37
N VAL A 212 -18.79 -8.77 4.58
CA VAL A 212 -18.59 -10.21 4.34
C VAL A 212 -19.55 -11.05 5.18
N ALA A 213 -19.60 -10.79 6.49
CA ALA A 213 -20.43 -11.55 7.42
C ALA A 213 -21.93 -11.36 7.14
N ARG A 214 -22.36 -10.13 6.86
CA ARG A 214 -23.79 -9.83 6.67
C ARG A 214 -24.34 -10.36 5.35
N ASN A 215 -23.54 -10.31 4.29
CA ASN A 215 -23.94 -10.77 2.97
C ASN A 215 -23.55 -12.25 2.72
N LYS A 216 -22.99 -12.95 3.72
CA LYS A 216 -22.59 -14.37 3.67
C LYS A 216 -21.71 -14.69 2.48
N ILE A 217 -20.65 -13.90 2.34
CA ILE A 217 -19.71 -13.99 1.23
C ILE A 217 -18.65 -15.03 1.58
N GLU A 218 -18.46 -16.01 0.70
CA GLU A 218 -17.40 -17.01 0.79
C GLU A 218 -16.52 -16.98 -0.45
N SER A 219 -15.23 -17.20 -0.26
CA SER A 219 -14.19 -17.11 -1.29
C SER A 219 -13.05 -18.03 -0.90
N ASP A 220 -12.53 -18.78 -1.86
CA ASP A 220 -11.37 -19.64 -1.63
C ASP A 220 -10.11 -18.81 -1.45
N THR A 221 -9.13 -19.43 -0.77
CA THR A 221 -7.84 -18.81 -0.55
C THR A 221 -7.05 -18.71 -1.84
N ASP A 222 -6.68 -17.50 -2.22
CA ASP A 222 -5.68 -17.30 -3.24
C ASP A 222 -4.27 -17.48 -2.65
N TRP A 223 -3.66 -18.62 -2.91
CA TRP A 223 -2.31 -18.95 -2.47
C TRP A 223 -1.23 -18.10 -3.13
N ILE A 224 -1.46 -17.53 -4.31
CA ILE A 224 -0.46 -16.68 -4.98
C ILE A 224 -0.23 -15.42 -4.15
N SER A 225 -1.30 -14.74 -3.72
CA SER A 225 -1.16 -13.58 -2.82
C SER A 225 -0.50 -13.95 -1.48
N VAL A 226 -0.73 -15.15 -0.95
CA VAL A 226 -0.06 -15.65 0.27
C VAL A 226 1.45 -15.76 0.06
N TRP A 227 1.88 -16.38 -1.03
CA TRP A 227 3.31 -16.52 -1.35
C TRP A 227 3.98 -15.17 -1.63
N LEU A 228 3.29 -14.26 -2.33
CA LEU A 228 3.77 -12.90 -2.54
C LEU A 228 3.93 -12.14 -1.22
N PHE A 229 2.98 -12.29 -0.30
CA PHE A 229 3.06 -11.69 1.03
C PHE A 229 4.22 -12.28 1.85
N ILE A 230 4.42 -13.61 1.81
CA ILE A 230 5.56 -14.26 2.48
C ILE A 230 6.88 -13.75 1.90
N ALA A 231 6.97 -13.63 0.58
CA ALA A 231 8.16 -13.08 -0.08
C ALA A 231 8.43 -11.62 0.33
N GLN A 232 7.37 -10.80 0.44
CA GLN A 232 7.44 -9.44 0.98
C GLN A 232 7.97 -9.44 2.42
N ALA A 233 7.36 -10.22 3.32
CA ALA A 233 7.77 -10.28 4.73
C ALA A 233 9.22 -10.80 4.87
N GLY A 234 9.60 -11.82 4.10
CA GLY A 234 10.97 -12.32 4.05
C GLY A 234 11.98 -11.26 3.59
N ALA A 235 11.64 -10.48 2.56
CA ALA A 235 12.49 -9.39 2.09
C ALA A 235 12.71 -8.28 3.12
N MET A 236 11.75 -8.05 4.03
CA MET A 236 11.90 -7.09 5.13
C MET A 236 12.88 -7.59 6.21
N LEU A 237 12.93 -8.90 6.42
CA LEU A 237 13.76 -9.55 7.45
C LEU A 237 15.17 -9.87 6.97
N MET A 238 15.41 -9.91 5.65
CA MET A 238 16.74 -10.13 5.12
C MET A 238 17.66 -8.94 5.45
N PRO A 239 18.87 -9.19 6.00
CA PRO A 239 19.84 -8.13 6.22
C PRO A 239 20.21 -7.48 4.89
N ALA A 240 20.44 -6.16 4.90
CA ALA A 240 20.80 -5.40 3.71
C ALA A 240 22.00 -6.07 3.02
N SER A 241 21.73 -6.76 1.91
CA SER A 241 22.64 -7.68 1.20
C SER A 241 23.79 -6.97 0.46
N SER A 242 24.20 -5.80 0.98
CA SER A 242 25.43 -5.11 0.62
C SER A 242 26.69 -5.98 0.76
N THR A 243 26.66 -6.98 1.63
CA THR A 243 27.83 -7.84 1.93
C THR A 243 27.95 -9.09 1.05
N TYR A 244 26.86 -9.58 0.43
CA TYR A 244 26.88 -10.88 -0.28
C TYR A 244 26.38 -10.85 -1.73
N PHE A 245 25.50 -9.91 -2.13
CA PHE A 245 24.90 -9.91 -3.47
C PHE A 245 25.05 -8.61 -4.26
N GLY A 246 25.94 -7.70 -3.84
CA GLY A 246 26.28 -6.52 -4.64
C GLY A 246 25.08 -5.63 -4.98
N CYS A 247 24.39 -5.09 -3.96
CA CYS A 247 23.31 -4.12 -4.21
C CYS A 247 23.82 -2.93 -5.03
N MET A 248 23.03 -2.49 -6.02
CA MET A 248 23.40 -1.49 -7.02
C MET A 248 24.14 -0.30 -6.39
N LYS A 249 25.38 -0.04 -6.83
CA LYS A 249 26.20 1.06 -6.33
C LYS A 249 25.41 2.37 -6.40
N ARG A 250 25.40 3.12 -5.29
CA ARG A 250 24.78 4.44 -5.19
C ARG A 250 25.41 5.34 -6.27
N VAL A 251 24.65 5.66 -7.32
CA VAL A 251 25.17 6.31 -8.55
C VAL A 251 25.65 7.75 -8.30
N LEU A 252 25.33 8.36 -7.16
CA LEU A 252 25.77 9.71 -6.80
C LEU A 252 26.70 9.68 -5.58
N LYS A 253 27.97 9.31 -5.81
CA LYS A 253 29.05 9.79 -4.96
C LYS A 253 29.32 11.24 -5.36
N LYS A 254 28.96 12.21 -4.52
CA LYS A 254 29.60 13.53 -4.63
C LYS A 254 31.11 13.30 -4.48
N PRO A 255 31.95 13.87 -5.36
CA PRO A 255 33.39 13.83 -5.12
C PRO A 255 33.63 14.45 -3.74
N LYS A 256 34.41 13.75 -2.89
CA LYS A 256 34.98 14.37 -1.70
C LYS A 256 35.76 15.57 -2.21
N ALA A 257 35.41 16.76 -1.73
CA ALA A 257 36.33 17.89 -1.85
C ALA A 257 37.56 17.50 -1.02
N ASP A 258 38.66 17.18 -1.69
CA ASP A 258 39.97 17.05 -1.06
C ASP A 258 40.29 18.39 -0.39
N ARG A 259 40.04 18.47 0.91
CA ARG A 259 40.70 19.41 1.79
C ARG A 259 41.69 18.61 2.63
N ASP A 260 42.79 18.23 2.01
CA ASP A 260 44.03 17.83 2.69
C ASP A 260 45.21 18.14 1.75
N VAL A 261 45.43 19.43 1.47
CA VAL A 261 46.77 19.90 1.11
C VAL A 261 47.42 20.39 2.40
N VAL A 262 47.95 19.43 3.14
CA VAL A 262 48.97 19.67 4.16
C VAL A 262 50.25 20.00 3.40
N LEU A 263 50.54 21.29 3.23
CA LEU A 263 51.83 21.78 2.74
C LEU A 263 52.86 21.57 3.85
N GLY A 264 53.42 20.36 3.88
CA GLY A 264 54.62 20.04 4.64
C GLY A 264 55.88 20.43 3.87
N SER A 265 56.68 21.30 4.48
CA SER A 265 58.15 21.36 4.39
C SER A 265 58.79 21.50 3.00
N VAL A 266 59.33 22.69 2.72
CA VAL A 266 60.64 22.81 2.06
C VAL A 266 61.51 23.75 2.90
N LYS A 267 62.75 23.30 3.09
CA LYS A 267 63.86 23.86 3.87
C LYS A 267 64.16 25.33 3.62
#